data_AF-A0A9X9BED7-F1
#
_entry.id   AF-A0A9X9BED7-F1
#
_cell.length_a   1.000
_cell.length_b   1.000
_cell.length_c   1.000
_cell.angle_alpha   90.00
_cell.angle_beta   90.00
_cell.angle_gamma   90.00
#
_symmetry.space_group_name_H-M   'P 1'
#
loop_
_entity.id
_entity.type
_entity.pdbx_description
1 polymer ?
#
loop_
_entity_poly.entity_id
_entity_poly.type
_entity_poly.pdbx_seq_one_letter_code
_entity_poly.pdbx_strand_id
1 'polypeptide(L)'
;MPKAITELKIAMSKALHNLAQSGDASNNNVIKYLRKNHSDLISESKLQLEEIAFRRILNEIVSRNANVFSNSQTDIFGQDQGLKSLYSIKVDGERKRVPIENIKITTIIEDLEEKEARRAKKNKNEKLIESLKALLAHSGSNDITYGDALKAYMDNSV
;
A
#
# COMPACT_ATOMS: atom_id res chain seq x y z
N MET A 1 6.73 -10.89 -18.38
CA MET A 1 7.79 -10.75 -17.36
C MET A 1 8.52 -12.08 -17.24
N PRO A 2 9.84 -12.10 -17.01
CA PRO A 2 10.57 -13.32 -16.68
C PRO A 2 9.92 -14.04 -15.50
N LYS A 3 9.96 -15.38 -15.49
CA LYS A 3 9.31 -16.19 -14.45
C LYS A 3 9.83 -15.85 -13.04
N ALA A 4 11.14 -15.67 -12.91
CA ALA A 4 11.82 -15.35 -11.65
C ALA A 4 11.34 -14.04 -10.99
N ILE A 5 11.12 -12.96 -11.74
CA ILE A 5 10.65 -11.68 -11.14
C ILE A 5 9.21 -11.78 -10.65
N THR A 6 8.39 -12.59 -11.31
CA THR A 6 7.01 -12.86 -10.87
C THR A 6 7.01 -13.66 -9.58
N GLU A 7 7.84 -14.70 -9.51
CA GLU A 7 8.01 -15.52 -8.30
C GLU A 7 8.61 -14.71 -7.14
N LEU A 8 9.57 -13.84 -7.41
CA LEU A 8 10.13 -12.92 -6.43
C LEU A 8 9.06 -11.96 -5.88
N LYS A 9 8.16 -11.43 -6.73
CA LYS A 9 7.04 -10.60 -6.27
C LYS A 9 6.10 -11.37 -5.34
N ILE A 10 5.77 -12.62 -5.67
CA ILE A 10 4.95 -13.48 -4.81
C ILE A 10 5.65 -13.71 -3.47
N ALA A 11 6.95 -14.01 -3.48
CA ALA A 11 7.76 -14.19 -2.28
C ALA A 11 7.82 -12.92 -1.43
N MET A 12 7.96 -11.74 -2.05
CA MET A 12 7.92 -10.44 -1.39
C MET A 12 6.59 -10.21 -0.67
N SER A 13 5.47 -10.45 -1.34
CA SER A 13 4.13 -10.30 -0.74
C SER A 13 3.92 -11.25 0.44
N LYS A 14 4.36 -12.51 0.31
CA LYS A 14 4.31 -13.48 1.42
C LYS A 14 5.18 -13.06 2.60
N ALA A 15 6.40 -12.59 2.34
CA ALA A 15 7.31 -12.11 3.38
C ALA A 15 6.74 -10.90 4.12
N LEU A 16 6.17 -9.94 3.39
CA LEU A 16 5.46 -8.78 3.95
C LEU A 16 4.30 -9.21 4.84
N HIS A 17 3.46 -10.13 4.38
CA HIS A 17 2.32 -10.60 5.15
C HIS A 17 2.75 -11.31 6.45
N ASN A 18 3.70 -12.23 6.35
CA ASN A 18 4.21 -12.98 7.50
C ASN A 18 4.87 -12.07 8.54
N LEU A 19 5.70 -11.11 8.10
CA LEU A 19 6.35 -10.16 8.99
C LEU A 19 5.38 -9.11 9.55
N ALA A 20 4.29 -8.80 8.84
CA ALA A 20 3.27 -7.88 9.34
C ALA A 20 2.49 -8.50 10.50
N GLN A 21 2.24 -9.81 10.47
CA GLN A 21 1.61 -10.53 11.59
C GLN A 21 2.43 -10.46 12.87
N SER A 22 3.77 -10.42 12.76
CA SER A 22 4.68 -10.25 13.90
C SER A 22 5.01 -8.79 14.22
N GLY A 23 4.39 -7.82 13.55
CA GLY A 23 4.63 -6.39 13.75
C GLY A 23 5.97 -5.86 13.22
N ASP A 24 6.68 -6.62 12.38
CA ASP A 24 8.06 -6.33 11.95
C ASP A 24 8.26 -6.28 10.42
N ALA A 25 7.26 -5.78 9.69
CA ALA A 25 7.27 -5.68 8.23
C ALA A 25 8.11 -4.51 7.66
N SER A 26 9.21 -4.12 8.33
CA SER A 26 10.09 -3.07 7.79
C SER A 26 10.73 -3.53 6.47
N ASN A 27 11.02 -2.59 5.56
CA ASN A 27 11.68 -2.91 4.29
C ASN A 27 12.98 -3.71 4.51
N ASN A 28 13.75 -3.36 5.55
CA ASN A 28 14.99 -4.05 5.87
C ASN A 28 14.75 -5.51 6.29
N ASN A 29 13.68 -5.78 7.05
CA ASN A 29 13.38 -7.12 7.52
C ASN A 29 12.78 -7.98 6.42
N VAL A 30 11.98 -7.40 5.53
CA VAL A 30 11.53 -8.06 4.29
C VAL A 30 12.73 -8.42 3.42
N ILE A 31 13.68 -7.49 3.21
CA ILE A 31 14.90 -7.76 2.44
C ILE A 31 15.76 -8.85 3.10
N LYS A 32 15.94 -8.82 4.42
CA LYS A 32 16.66 -9.87 5.16
C LYS A 32 15.98 -11.23 5.00
N TYR A 33 14.66 -11.29 5.12
CA TYR A 33 13.88 -12.52 4.93
C TYR A 33 14.08 -13.07 3.52
N LEU A 34 13.97 -12.23 2.49
CA LEU A 34 14.12 -12.65 1.09
C LEU A 34 15.55 -13.11 0.79
N ARG A 35 16.57 -12.42 1.31
CA ARG A 35 17.97 -12.86 1.16
C ARG A 35 18.24 -14.19 1.86
N LYS A 36 17.55 -14.47 2.97
CA LYS A 36 17.71 -15.72 3.71
C LYS A 36 17.02 -16.91 3.03
N ASN A 37 15.82 -16.69 2.49
CA ASN A 37 14.94 -17.77 2.04
C ASN A 37 14.80 -17.89 0.52
N HIS A 38 15.15 -16.85 -0.24
CA HIS A 38 14.91 -16.71 -1.68
C HIS A 38 16.09 -15.98 -2.39
N SER A 39 17.33 -16.26 -1.98
CA SER A 39 18.54 -15.63 -2.53
C SER A 39 18.77 -15.92 -4.03
N ASP A 40 18.33 -17.10 -4.47
CA ASP A 40 18.28 -17.56 -5.84
C ASP A 40 17.40 -16.64 -6.70
N LEU A 41 16.16 -16.38 -6.28
CA LEU A 41 15.23 -15.50 -7.00
C LEU A 41 15.73 -14.07 -7.12
N ILE A 42 16.44 -13.57 -6.09
CA ILE A 42 17.10 -12.26 -6.13
C ILE A 42 18.22 -12.25 -7.16
N SER A 43 19.06 -13.30 -7.16
CA SER A 43 20.18 -13.43 -8.10
C SER A 43 19.69 -13.49 -9.55
N GLU A 44 18.67 -14.30 -9.83
CA GLU A 44 18.08 -14.44 -11.16
C GLU A 44 17.37 -13.16 -11.64
N SER A 45 16.83 -12.36 -10.72
CA SER A 45 16.13 -11.11 -11.02
C SER A 45 17.03 -9.87 -11.00
N LYS A 46 18.35 -10.03 -10.79
CA LYS A 46 19.29 -8.94 -10.49
C LYS A 46 19.21 -7.77 -11.48
N LEU A 47 19.31 -8.04 -12.78
CA LEU A 47 19.31 -6.98 -13.81
C LEU A 47 18.00 -6.17 -13.81
N GLN A 48 16.87 -6.82 -13.56
CA GLN A 48 15.58 -6.15 -13.52
C GLN A 48 15.40 -5.32 -12.25
N LEU A 49 15.91 -5.82 -11.11
CA LEU A 49 15.94 -5.06 -9.86
C LEU A 49 16.83 -3.82 -9.99
N GLU A 50 17.98 -3.96 -10.64
CA GLU A 50 18.87 -2.84 -10.96
C GLU A 50 18.18 -1.80 -11.85
N GLU A 51 17.51 -2.23 -12.92
CA GLU A 51 16.76 -1.34 -13.80
C GLU A 51 15.65 -0.58 -13.04
N ILE A 52 14.89 -1.28 -12.21
CA ILE A 52 13.84 -0.67 -11.37
C ILE A 52 14.45 0.36 -10.41
N ALA A 53 15.58 0.03 -9.78
CA ALA A 53 16.28 0.93 -8.87
C ALA A 53 16.76 2.19 -9.59
N PHE A 54 17.38 2.04 -10.78
CA PHE A 54 17.84 3.18 -11.59
C PHE A 54 16.70 4.09 -12.01
N ARG A 55 15.59 3.53 -12.52
CA ARG A 55 14.39 4.32 -12.88
C ARG A 55 13.86 5.10 -11.68
N ARG A 56 13.85 4.50 -10.49
CA ARG A 56 13.38 5.15 -9.27
C ARG A 56 14.29 6.32 -8.85
N ILE A 57 15.60 6.13 -8.90
CA ILE A 57 16.59 7.19 -8.60
C ILE A 57 16.45 8.35 -9.59
N LEU A 58 16.35 8.05 -10.90
CA LEU A 58 16.18 9.08 -11.93
C LEU A 58 14.90 9.89 -11.71
N ASN A 59 13.78 9.21 -11.44
CA ASN A 59 12.51 9.87 -11.15
C ASN A 59 12.59 10.73 -9.88
N GLU A 60 13.33 10.28 -8.85
CA GLU A 60 13.53 11.07 -7.65
C GLU A 60 14.33 12.35 -7.94
N ILE A 61 15.42 12.27 -8.71
CA ILE A 61 16.22 13.42 -9.12
C ILE A 61 15.37 14.42 -9.91
N VAL A 62 14.60 13.94 -10.89
CA VAL A 62 13.70 14.77 -11.69
C VAL A 62 12.65 15.44 -10.81
N SER A 63 12.04 14.72 -9.86
CA SER A 63 11.02 15.29 -8.96
C SER A 63 11.58 16.38 -8.04
N ARG A 64 12.81 16.20 -7.53
CA ARG A 64 13.49 17.18 -6.67
C ARG A 64 13.84 18.45 -7.45
N ASN A 65 14.24 18.31 -8.71
CA ASN A 65 14.63 19.44 -9.55
C ASN A 65 13.42 20.20 -10.11
N ALA A 66 12.26 19.55 -10.28
CA ALA A 66 11.10 20.16 -10.90
C ALA A 66 10.11 20.82 -9.93
N ASN A 67 10.20 20.61 -8.60
CA ASN A 67 9.09 20.89 -7.66
C ASN A 67 7.75 20.24 -8.09
N VAL A 68 7.79 19.27 -9.00
CA VAL A 68 6.65 18.54 -9.51
C VAL A 68 6.63 17.19 -8.81
N PHE A 69 5.59 16.96 -8.02
CA PHE A 69 5.25 15.63 -7.54
C PHE A 69 4.93 14.77 -8.76
N SER A 70 5.85 13.88 -9.13
CA SER A 70 5.61 12.97 -10.24
C SER A 70 4.58 11.93 -9.84
N ASN A 71 3.44 11.92 -10.54
CA ASN A 71 2.44 10.86 -10.47
C ASN A 71 2.98 9.48 -10.91
N SER A 72 4.22 9.39 -11.42
CA SER A 72 4.89 8.11 -11.69
C SER A 72 5.38 7.38 -10.44
N GLN A 73 5.11 7.91 -9.24
CA GLN A 73 5.17 7.18 -7.97
C GLN A 73 3.94 6.27 -7.75
N THR A 74 3.19 5.92 -8.78
CA THR A 74 2.23 4.83 -8.71
C THR A 74 2.99 3.56 -8.41
N ASP A 75 2.86 3.14 -7.16
CA ASP A 75 3.10 1.79 -6.68
C ASP A 75 2.64 0.78 -7.74
N ILE A 76 3.30 -0.36 -7.79
CA ILE A 76 3.03 -1.49 -8.68
C ILE A 76 1.57 -2.01 -8.55
N PHE A 77 0.79 -1.45 -7.63
CA PHE A 77 -0.63 -1.66 -7.40
C PHE A 77 -1.46 -0.52 -8.02
N GLY A 78 -1.49 -0.45 -9.35
CA GLY A 78 -2.31 0.50 -10.09
C GLY A 78 -3.83 0.26 -9.96
N GLN A 79 -4.26 -0.79 -9.26
CA GLN A 79 -5.67 -1.09 -9.01
C GLN A 79 -6.18 -0.59 -7.64
N ASP A 80 -5.29 -0.21 -6.72
CA ASP A 80 -5.69 0.34 -5.42
C ASP A 80 -5.82 1.85 -5.51
N GLN A 81 -7.05 2.30 -5.69
CA GLN A 81 -7.46 3.69 -5.81
C GLN A 81 -6.94 4.55 -4.64
N GLY A 82 -5.83 5.25 -4.83
CA GLY A 82 -5.34 6.32 -3.96
C GLY A 82 -4.85 5.92 -2.56
N LEU A 83 -5.06 4.67 -2.15
CA LEU A 83 -4.67 4.14 -0.84
C LEU A 83 -3.40 3.29 -0.95
N LYS A 84 -2.46 3.50 -0.02
CA LYS A 84 -1.22 2.71 0.03
C LYS A 84 -1.53 1.33 0.60
N SER A 85 -0.94 0.27 0.04
CA SER A 85 -1.08 -1.12 0.53
C SER A 85 -0.73 -1.26 2.01
N LEU A 86 0.21 -0.44 2.49
CA LEU A 86 0.48 -0.23 3.92
C LEU A 86 0.04 1.16 4.34
N TYR A 87 -1.02 1.24 5.14
CA TYR A 87 -1.58 2.47 5.65
C TYR A 87 -1.01 2.78 7.04
N SER A 88 -0.74 4.06 7.32
CA SER A 88 -0.20 4.48 8.62
C SER A 88 -1.34 4.96 9.51
N ILE A 89 -1.61 4.23 10.58
CA ILE A 89 -2.62 4.56 11.59
C ILE A 89 -1.98 4.79 12.95
N LYS A 90 -2.63 5.56 13.82
CA LYS A 90 -2.27 5.61 15.23
C LYS A 90 -2.90 4.43 15.96
N VAL A 91 -2.08 3.64 16.64
CA VAL A 91 -2.50 2.56 17.53
C VAL A 91 -1.80 2.84 18.87
N ASP A 92 -2.58 3.03 19.93
CA ASP A 92 -2.06 3.33 21.28
C ASP A 92 -1.12 4.54 21.32
N GLY A 93 -1.41 5.57 20.51
CA GLY A 93 -0.61 6.79 20.42
C GLY A 93 0.61 6.72 19.49
N GLU A 94 1.02 5.52 19.07
CA GLU A 94 2.14 5.33 18.14
C GLU A 94 1.65 5.13 16.70
N ARG A 95 2.40 5.66 15.72
CA ARG A 95 2.08 5.42 14.30
C ARG A 95 2.64 4.07 13.86
N LYS A 96 1.74 3.14 13.54
CA LYS A 96 2.07 1.83 12.97
C LYS A 96 1.65 1.76 11.51
N ARG A 97 2.40 1.01 10.70
CA ARG A 97 2.04 0.72 9.31
C ARG A 97 1.43 -0.66 9.23
N VAL A 98 0.17 -0.74 8.82
CA VAL A 98 -0.61 -1.97 8.80
C VAL A 98 -1.12 -2.20 7.37
N PRO A 99 -1.22 -3.45 6.89
CA PRO A 99 -1.89 -3.76 5.63
C PRO A 99 -3.29 -3.15 5.61
N ILE A 100 -3.61 -2.39 4.56
CA ILE A 100 -4.84 -1.60 4.54
C ILE A 100 -6.09 -2.47 4.61
N GLU A 101 -6.03 -3.67 4.03
CA GLU A 101 -7.09 -4.68 4.08
C GLU A 101 -7.53 -5.00 5.51
N ASN A 102 -6.64 -4.89 6.50
CA ASN A 102 -6.92 -5.25 7.90
C ASN A 102 -7.42 -4.06 8.74
N ILE A 103 -7.60 -2.88 8.14
CA ILE A 103 -7.97 -1.67 8.85
C ILE A 103 -9.47 -1.44 8.66
N LYS A 104 -10.17 -1.09 9.74
CA LYS A 104 -11.58 -0.71 9.68
C LYS A 104 -11.77 0.50 8.76
N ILE A 105 -12.79 0.45 7.90
CA ILE A 105 -13.07 1.55 6.97
C ILE A 105 -13.33 2.86 7.72
N THR A 106 -14.01 2.79 8.86
CA THR A 106 -14.27 3.93 9.76
C THR A 106 -12.99 4.62 10.18
N THR A 107 -11.97 3.86 10.61
CA THR A 107 -10.65 4.40 10.97
C THR A 107 -9.94 5.09 9.80
N ILE A 108 -10.09 4.57 8.57
CA ILE A 108 -9.51 5.19 7.37
C ILE A 108 -10.23 6.51 7.07
N ILE A 109 -11.56 6.54 7.14
CA ILE A 109 -12.37 7.74 6.91
C ILE A 109 -12.00 8.84 7.92
N GLU A 110 -11.97 8.51 9.21
CA GLU A 110 -11.64 9.45 10.28
C GLU A 110 -10.26 10.09 10.10
N ASP A 111 -9.23 9.29 9.76
CA ASP A 111 -7.87 9.81 9.54
C ASP A 111 -7.79 10.69 8.29
N LEU A 112 -8.54 10.37 7.23
CA LEU A 112 -8.61 11.21 6.02
C LEU A 112 -9.35 12.53 6.29
N GLU A 113 -10.46 12.49 7.03
CA GLU A 113 -11.23 13.67 7.43
C GLU A 113 -10.41 14.58 8.35
N GLU A 114 -9.69 14.02 9.33
CA GLU A 114 -8.80 14.78 10.23
C GLU A 114 -7.65 15.46 9.45
N LYS A 115 -7.10 14.77 8.43
CA LYS A 115 -6.07 15.34 7.54
C LYS A 115 -6.60 16.48 6.68
N GLU A 116 -7.83 16.39 6.19
CA GLU A 116 -8.44 17.43 5.36
C GLU A 116 -8.90 18.63 6.22
N ALA A 117 -9.44 18.40 7.42
CA ALA A 117 -9.78 19.46 8.37
C ALA A 117 -8.56 20.31 8.77
N ARG A 118 -7.36 19.71 8.77
CA ARG A 118 -6.08 20.42 9.04
C ARG A 118 -5.54 21.20 7.84
N ARG A 119 -6.10 21.06 6.64
CA ARG A 119 -5.60 21.70 5.41
C ARG A 119 -6.42 22.94 5.06
N ALA A 120 -5.73 24.07 4.82
CA ALA A 120 -6.36 25.34 4.45
C ALA A 120 -6.79 25.44 2.95
N LYS A 121 -6.52 24.42 2.12
CA LYS A 121 -6.81 24.44 0.68
C LYS A 121 -7.28 23.08 0.16
N LYS A 122 -8.33 23.15 -0.70
CA LYS A 122 -8.98 22.15 -1.57
C LYS A 122 -8.89 20.69 -1.11
N ASN A 123 -10.07 20.12 -0.86
CA ASN A 123 -10.29 18.77 -0.35
C ASN A 123 -9.75 17.71 -1.32
N LYS A 124 -8.51 17.25 -1.12
CA LYS A 124 -7.86 16.30 -2.07
C LYS A 124 -8.41 14.89 -1.95
N ASN A 125 -8.97 14.56 -0.79
CA ASN A 125 -9.44 13.22 -0.47
C ASN A 125 -10.98 13.09 -0.55
N GLU A 126 -11.70 14.14 -0.94
CA GLU A 126 -13.17 14.17 -0.92
C GLU A 126 -13.82 12.97 -1.62
N LYS A 127 -13.45 12.73 -2.89
CA LYS A 127 -13.96 11.60 -3.67
C LYS A 127 -13.61 10.24 -3.07
N LEU A 128 -12.44 10.13 -2.45
CA LEU A 128 -12.00 8.90 -1.79
C LEU A 128 -12.82 8.65 -0.53
N ILE A 129 -13.06 9.68 0.28
CA ILE A 129 -13.90 9.61 1.47
C ILE A 129 -15.34 9.22 1.08
N GLU A 130 -15.91 9.82 0.04
CA GLU A 130 -17.23 9.45 -0.49
C GLU A 130 -17.29 7.98 -0.93
N SER A 131 -16.27 7.51 -1.65
CA SER A 131 -16.19 6.11 -2.11
C SER A 131 -16.09 5.13 -0.93
N LEU A 132 -15.30 5.46 0.10
CA LEU A 132 -15.20 4.66 1.32
C LEU A 132 -16.50 4.66 2.12
N LYS A 133 -17.22 5.78 2.19
CA LYS A 133 -18.56 5.86 2.82
C LYS A 133 -19.57 5.01 2.07
N ALA A 134 -19.54 5.01 0.74
CA ALA A 134 -20.40 4.14 -0.08
C ALA A 134 -20.08 2.66 0.15
N LEU A 135 -18.79 2.29 0.19
CA LEU A 135 -18.35 0.93 0.50
C LEU A 135 -18.79 0.48 1.90
N LEU A 136 -18.65 1.35 2.90
CA LEU A 136 -19.12 1.10 4.26
C LEU A 136 -20.64 0.91 4.31
N ALA A 137 -21.40 1.78 3.65
CA ALA A 137 -22.86 1.67 3.59
C ALA A 137 -23.31 0.35 2.93
N HIS A 138 -22.59 -0.10 1.90
CA HIS A 138 -22.87 -1.37 1.23
C HIS A 138 -22.58 -2.59 2.12
N SER A 139 -21.58 -2.50 3.01
CA SER A 139 -21.21 -3.59 3.91
C SER A 139 -22.16 -3.80 5.10
N GLY A 140 -22.94 -2.79 5.47
CA GLY A 140 -23.88 -2.84 6.60
C GLY A 140 -23.24 -2.95 8.00
N SER A 141 -21.91 -2.88 8.13
CA SER A 141 -21.21 -3.01 9.42
C SER A 141 -20.13 -1.96 9.62
N ASN A 142 -20.20 -1.21 10.73
CA ASN A 142 -19.20 -0.23 11.13
C ASN A 142 -17.86 -0.84 11.57
N ASP A 143 -17.85 -2.15 11.83
CA ASP A 143 -16.66 -2.88 12.24
C ASP A 143 -15.95 -3.59 11.08
N ILE A 144 -16.45 -3.45 9.85
CA ILE A 144 -15.85 -4.12 8.69
C ILE A 144 -14.48 -3.55 8.36
N THR A 145 -13.57 -4.44 7.99
CA THR A 145 -12.26 -4.07 7.44
C THR A 145 -12.38 -3.69 5.97
N TYR A 146 -11.44 -2.90 5.46
CA TYR A 146 -11.41 -2.52 4.05
C TYR A 146 -11.34 -3.74 3.12
N GLY A 147 -10.55 -4.76 3.48
CA GLY A 147 -10.40 -5.98 2.68
C GLY A 147 -11.69 -6.81 2.63
N ASP A 148 -12.38 -6.95 3.76
CA ASP A 148 -13.62 -7.73 3.82
C ASP A 148 -14.77 -7.01 3.10
N ALA A 149 -14.83 -5.68 3.19
CA ALA A 149 -15.83 -4.89 2.47
C ALA A 149 -15.61 -4.93 0.95
N LEU A 150 -14.37 -4.89 0.48
CA LEU A 150 -14.06 -5.05 -0.94
C LEU A 150 -14.47 -6.42 -1.46
N LYS A 151 -14.23 -7.49 -0.70
CA LYS A 151 -14.71 -8.84 -1.06
C LYS A 151 -16.22 -8.88 -1.17
N ALA A 152 -16.93 -8.39 -0.15
CA ALA A 152 -18.39 -8.34 -0.16
C ALA A 152 -18.95 -7.53 -1.34
N TYR A 153 -18.30 -6.42 -1.68
CA TYR A 153 -18.68 -5.60 -2.83
C TYR A 153 -18.46 -6.32 -4.16
N MET A 154 -17.33 -7.01 -4.33
CA MET A 154 -17.03 -7.80 -5.54
C MET A 154 -17.95 -9.02 -5.69
N ASP A 155 -18.28 -9.69 -4.59
CA ASP A 155 -19.15 -10.87 -4.59
C ASP A 155 -20.62 -10.51 -4.95
N ASN A 156 -21.06 -9.30 -4.62
CA ASN A 156 -22.41 -8.80 -4.92
C ASN A 156 -22.53 -8.06 -6.28
N SER A 157 -21.44 -7.90 -7.03
CA SER A 157 -21.42 -7.20 -8.33
C SER A 157 -21.34 -8.15 -9.54
N VAL A 158 -21.69 -9.43 -9.33
CA VAL A 158 -21.86 -10.49 -10.34
C VAL A 158 -23.33 -10.80 -10.58
#